data_AF-A0A7Y2CLD3-F1
#
_entry.id   AF-A0A7Y2CLD3-F1
#
_cell.length_a   1.000
_cell.length_b   1.000
_cell.length_c   1.000
_cell.angle_alpha   90.00
_cell.angle_beta   90.00
_cell.angle_gamma   90.00
#
_symmetry.space_group_name_H-M   'P 1'
#
loop_
_entity.id
_entity.type
_entity.pdbx_description
1 polymer ?
#
loop_
_entity_poly.entity_id
_entity_poly.type
_entity_poly.pdbx_seq_one_letter_code
_entity_poly.pdbx_strand_id
1 'polypeptide(L)'
;IDLFRARGRETALPDEPTAPPEAPARAERPEDRLERRRFAESLRDCAGQLTARDRTVWFFRVFYDLSSREIAGHPEVGLKAPHVDVILQRCRQAVRKCMDGKGYQPGDLPPGTFSELWAAFRAPASIPEKTDE
;
A
#
# COMPACT_ATOMS: atom_id res chain seq x y z
N ILE A 1 -11.33 23.25 -35.50
CA ILE A 1 -9.88 23.51 -35.37
C ILE A 1 -9.75 24.80 -34.55
N ASP A 2 -9.13 24.68 -33.38
CA ASP A 2 -8.67 25.68 -32.41
C ASP A 2 -9.65 26.66 -31.72
N LEU A 3 -10.08 26.29 -30.50
CA LEU A 3 -10.67 27.19 -29.49
C LEU A 3 -10.16 26.90 -28.05
N PHE A 4 -8.89 26.53 -27.87
CA PHE A 4 -8.32 26.25 -26.54
C PHE A 4 -6.94 26.89 -26.31
N ARG A 5 -6.78 28.16 -26.72
CA ARG A 5 -5.55 28.92 -26.42
C ARG A 5 -5.85 30.32 -25.92
N ALA A 6 -6.46 30.41 -24.75
CA ALA A 6 -6.50 31.63 -23.94
C ALA A 6 -6.99 31.32 -22.52
N ARG A 7 -6.08 30.97 -21.61
CA ARG A 7 -6.29 31.26 -20.18
C ARG A 7 -4.94 31.29 -19.47
N GLY A 8 -4.35 32.49 -19.49
CA GLY A 8 -3.37 32.87 -18.48
C GLY A 8 -3.98 32.72 -17.10
N ARG A 9 -3.25 32.04 -16.22
CA ARG A 9 -3.38 32.17 -14.77
C ARG A 9 -1.98 32.41 -14.24
N GLU A 10 -1.66 33.68 -14.03
CA GLU A 10 -0.75 34.05 -12.96
C GLU A 10 -1.40 33.60 -11.66
N THR A 11 -0.92 32.48 -11.12
CA THR A 11 -1.09 32.19 -9.70
C THR A 11 0.11 32.79 -9.00
N ALA A 12 -0.11 33.89 -8.27
CA ALA A 12 0.81 34.36 -7.26
C ALA A 12 1.17 33.16 -6.35
N LEU A 13 2.47 32.88 -6.22
CA LEU A 13 2.99 31.89 -5.30
C LEU A 13 2.57 32.30 -3.88
N PRO A 14 1.84 31.48 -3.11
CA PRO A 14 1.68 31.75 -1.69
C PRO A 14 3.05 31.64 -1.00
N ASP A 15 3.27 32.53 -0.03
CA ASP A 15 4.41 32.54 0.89
C ASP A 15 4.74 31.12 1.36
N GLU A 16 6.03 30.77 1.37
CA GLU A 16 6.46 29.43 1.75
C GLU A 16 5.87 29.06 3.11
N PRO A 17 5.15 27.93 3.22
CA PRO A 17 4.68 27.48 4.52
C PRO A 17 5.93 27.17 5.35
N THR A 18 6.20 28.04 6.33
CA THR A 18 7.20 27.78 7.37
C THR A 18 6.85 26.44 7.99
N ALA A 19 7.63 25.42 7.64
CA ALA A 19 7.44 24.08 8.16
C ALA A 19 7.47 24.16 9.68
N PRO A 20 6.45 23.65 10.40
CA PRO A 20 6.47 23.65 11.85
C PRO A 20 7.74 22.92 12.33
N PRO A 21 8.37 23.38 13.42
CA PRO A 21 9.58 22.78 13.94
C PRO A 21 9.34 21.28 14.17
N GLU A 22 10.18 20.48 13.52
CA GLU A 22 10.12 19.03 13.56
C GLU A 22 10.18 18.59 15.03
N ALA A 23 9.08 18.03 15.52
CA ALA A 23 9.01 17.56 16.90
C ALA A 23 10.14 16.56 17.13
N PRO A 24 10.85 16.62 18.27
CA PRO A 24 11.97 15.72 18.52
C PRO A 24 11.49 14.29 18.35
N ALA A 25 12.16 13.55 17.47
CA ALA A 25 11.89 12.14 17.23
C ALA A 25 11.89 11.44 18.58
N ARG A 26 10.70 11.01 19.04
CA ARG A 26 10.60 10.22 20.26
C ARG A 26 11.47 8.99 20.06
N ALA A 27 12.35 8.73 21.02
CA ALA A 27 13.16 7.52 21.01
C ALA A 27 12.23 6.32 20.84
N GLU A 28 12.42 5.60 19.75
CA GLU A 28 11.61 4.45 19.38
C GLU A 28 11.74 3.37 20.45
N ARG A 29 10.60 2.90 20.96
CA ARG A 29 10.62 1.84 21.97
C ARG A 29 10.68 0.48 21.27
N PRO A 30 11.36 -0.52 21.85
CA PRO A 30 11.41 -1.88 21.29
C PRO A 30 10.02 -2.47 20.99
N GLU A 31 9.02 -2.13 21.80
CA GLU A 31 7.63 -2.55 21.64
C GLU A 31 7.03 -2.03 20.32
N ASP A 32 7.38 -0.81 19.92
CA ASP A 32 6.86 -0.17 18.70
C ASP A 32 7.37 -0.92 17.46
N ARG A 33 8.62 -1.42 17.48
CA ARG A 33 9.17 -2.25 16.40
C ARG A 33 8.47 -3.61 16.30
N LEU A 34 8.21 -4.25 17.44
CA LEU A 34 7.48 -5.52 17.48
C LEU A 34 6.06 -5.36 16.94
N GLU A 35 5.37 -4.29 17.32
CA GLU A 35 4.02 -3.97 16.85
C GLU A 35 3.99 -3.79 15.32
N ARG A 36 4.92 -3.00 14.76
CA ARG A 36 5.03 -2.84 13.29
C ARG A 36 5.25 -4.14 12.56
N ARG A 37 6.13 -5.00 13.07
CA ARG A 37 6.39 -6.30 12.46
C ARG A 37 5.13 -7.17 12.48
N ARG A 38 4.42 -7.23 13.60
CA ARG A 38 3.17 -7.99 13.74
C ARG A 38 2.07 -7.44 12.81
N PHE A 39 1.99 -6.12 12.68
CA PHE A 39 1.11 -5.48 11.71
C PHE A 39 1.45 -5.92 10.28
N ALA A 40 2.74 -5.87 9.92
CA ALA A 40 3.20 -6.20 8.58
C ALA A 40 2.96 -7.67 8.22
N GLU A 41 3.25 -8.60 9.14
CA GLU A 41 2.94 -10.02 9.02
C GLU A 41 1.43 -10.24 8.89
N SER A 42 0.63 -9.53 9.69
CA SER A 42 -0.82 -9.63 9.64
C SER A 42 -1.40 -9.16 8.30
N LEU A 43 -0.87 -8.06 7.76
CA LEU A 43 -1.27 -7.54 6.45
C LEU A 43 -0.87 -8.49 5.33
N ARG A 44 0.33 -9.07 5.42
CA ARG A 44 0.81 -10.10 4.47
C ARG A 44 -0.13 -11.29 4.45
N ASP A 45 -0.53 -11.82 5.60
CA ASP A 45 -1.48 -12.93 5.67
C ASP A 45 -2.84 -12.57 5.04
N CYS A 46 -3.35 -11.36 5.34
CA CYS A 46 -4.63 -10.90 4.82
C CYS A 46 -4.58 -10.72 3.29
N ALA A 47 -3.49 -10.16 2.75
CA ALA A 47 -3.25 -10.12 1.31
C ALA A 47 -3.05 -11.53 0.71
N GLY A 48 -2.53 -12.46 1.51
CA GLY A 48 -2.39 -13.88 1.19
C GLY A 48 -3.71 -14.62 0.99
N GLN A 49 -4.83 -14.09 1.49
CA GLN A 49 -6.17 -14.65 1.28
C GLN A 49 -6.81 -14.18 -0.04
N LEU A 50 -6.24 -13.17 -0.70
CA LEU A 50 -6.69 -12.73 -2.02
C LEU A 50 -6.36 -13.79 -3.08
N THR A 51 -7.17 -13.86 -4.14
CA THR A 51 -6.84 -14.67 -5.32
C THR A 51 -5.50 -14.22 -5.91
N ALA A 52 -4.80 -15.10 -6.63
CA ALA A 52 -3.49 -14.75 -7.20
C ALA A 52 -3.54 -13.47 -8.05
N ARG A 53 -4.55 -13.34 -8.91
CA ARG A 53 -4.76 -12.15 -9.75
C ARG A 53 -5.08 -10.89 -8.93
N ASP A 54 -6.00 -10.99 -7.98
CA ASP A 54 -6.37 -9.84 -7.14
C ASP A 54 -5.19 -9.36 -6.29
N ARG A 55 -4.37 -10.30 -5.80
CA ARG A 55 -3.14 -10.01 -5.06
C ARG A 55 -2.12 -9.27 -5.91
N THR A 56 -1.92 -9.67 -7.18
CA THR A 56 -1.05 -8.97 -8.12
C THR A 56 -1.53 -7.53 -8.35
N VAL A 57 -2.83 -7.34 -8.63
CA VAL A 57 -3.43 -6.01 -8.82
C VAL A 57 -3.27 -5.14 -7.57
N TRP A 58 -3.55 -5.69 -6.40
CA TRP A 58 -3.39 -5.01 -5.12
C TRP A 58 -1.92 -4.65 -4.84
N PHE A 59 -0.99 -5.56 -5.14
CA PHE A 59 0.45 -5.35 -4.97
C PHE A 59 0.96 -4.20 -5.86
N PHE A 60 0.59 -4.18 -7.14
CA PHE A 60 0.92 -3.05 -8.03
C PHE A 60 0.39 -1.72 -7.53
N ARG A 61 -0.82 -1.70 -6.98
CA ARG A 61 -1.40 -0.47 -6.44
C ARG A 61 -0.71 -0.01 -5.15
N VAL A 62 -0.42 -0.92 -4.22
CA VAL A 62 0.05 -0.55 -2.88
C VAL A 62 1.56 -0.30 -2.84
N PHE A 63 2.34 -1.07 -3.58
CA PHE A 63 3.80 -1.02 -3.49
C PHE A 63 4.47 -0.23 -4.62
N TYR A 64 3.84 -0.19 -5.80
CA TYR A 64 4.36 0.56 -6.95
C TYR A 64 3.54 1.81 -7.27
N ASP A 65 2.48 2.08 -6.52
CA ASP A 65 1.56 3.20 -6.71
C ASP A 65 1.04 3.35 -8.16
N LEU A 66 0.99 2.24 -8.92
CA LEU A 66 0.54 2.29 -10.31
C LEU A 66 -0.93 2.71 -10.38
N SER A 67 -1.26 3.50 -11.40
CA SER A 67 -2.64 3.84 -11.72
C SER A 67 -3.41 2.63 -12.27
N SER A 68 -4.74 2.65 -12.18
CA SER A 68 -5.57 1.58 -12.74
C SER A 68 -5.37 1.37 -14.24
N ARG A 69 -4.94 2.41 -14.97
CA ARG A 69 -4.60 2.32 -16.40
C ARG A 69 -3.28 1.59 -16.63
N GLU A 70 -2.26 1.88 -15.83
CA GLU A 70 -0.97 1.18 -15.91
C GLU A 70 -1.10 -0.28 -15.51
N ILE A 71 -1.83 -0.56 -14.43
CA ILE A 71 -2.12 -1.93 -13.98
C ILE A 71 -2.89 -2.70 -15.05
N ALA A 72 -3.89 -2.08 -15.68
CA ALA A 72 -4.66 -2.67 -16.78
C ALA A 72 -3.77 -3.07 -17.97
N GLY A 73 -2.77 -2.26 -18.29
CA GLY A 73 -1.80 -2.51 -19.36
C GLY A 73 -0.71 -3.54 -19.01
N HIS A 74 -0.60 -3.97 -17.75
CA HIS A 74 0.43 -4.92 -17.34
C HIS A 74 0.15 -6.33 -17.92
N PRO A 75 1.15 -7.02 -18.52
CA PRO A 75 0.97 -8.32 -19.15
C PRO A 75 0.39 -9.40 -18.22
N GLU A 76 0.72 -9.34 -16.93
CA GLU A 76 0.21 -10.30 -15.93
C GLU A 76 -1.26 -10.07 -15.54
N VAL A 77 -1.81 -8.87 -15.81
CA VAL A 77 -3.18 -8.51 -15.44
C VAL A 77 -4.09 -8.63 -16.65
N GLY A 78 -3.80 -7.91 -17.73
CA GLY A 78 -4.54 -7.97 -18.99
C GLY A 78 -6.02 -7.62 -18.88
N LEU A 79 -6.37 -6.60 -18.07
CA LEU A 79 -7.76 -6.17 -17.82
C LEU A 79 -8.01 -4.76 -18.32
N LYS A 80 -9.28 -4.34 -18.36
CA LYS A 80 -9.65 -2.93 -18.57
C LYS A 80 -9.57 -2.16 -17.26
N ALA A 81 -9.19 -0.89 -17.30
CA ALA A 81 -9.05 -0.04 -16.11
C ALA A 81 -10.30 -0.05 -15.18
N PRO A 82 -11.56 0.02 -15.68
CA PRO A 82 -12.73 -0.05 -14.80
C PRO A 82 -12.84 -1.39 -14.03
N HIS A 83 -12.35 -2.49 -14.62
CA HIS A 83 -12.34 -3.78 -13.93
C HIS A 83 -11.27 -3.79 -12.83
N VAL A 84 -10.11 -3.19 -13.09
CA VAL A 84 -9.05 -3.00 -12.08
C VAL A 84 -9.59 -2.19 -10.89
N ASP A 85 -10.34 -1.13 -11.13
CA ASP A 85 -10.94 -0.32 -10.05
C ASP A 85 -11.88 -1.15 -9.15
N VAL A 86 -12.72 -2.00 -9.75
CA VAL A 86 -13.61 -2.91 -9.02
C VAL A 86 -12.81 -3.92 -8.20
N ILE A 87 -11.75 -4.50 -8.78
CA ILE A 87 -10.86 -5.43 -8.06
C ILE A 87 -10.21 -4.72 -6.89
N LEU A 88 -9.65 -3.53 -7.08
CA LEU A 88 -9.02 -2.75 -6.01
C LEU A 88 -9.99 -2.39 -4.90
N GLN A 89 -11.25 -2.08 -5.23
CA GLN A 89 -12.28 -1.83 -4.23
C GLN A 89 -12.56 -3.08 -3.39
N ARG A 90 -12.71 -4.24 -4.03
CA ARG A 90 -12.94 -5.53 -3.34
C ARG A 90 -11.75 -5.94 -2.49
N CYS A 91 -10.53 -5.78 -3.00
CA CYS A 91 -9.30 -6.06 -2.26
C CYS A 91 -9.21 -5.20 -1.00
N ARG A 92 -9.48 -3.90 -1.11
CA ARG A 92 -9.49 -2.99 0.06
C ARG A 92 -10.49 -3.43 1.12
N GLN A 93 -11.71 -3.82 0.72
CA GLN A 93 -12.72 -4.31 1.65
C GLN A 93 -12.32 -5.63 2.31
N ALA A 94 -11.79 -6.58 1.53
CA ALA A 94 -11.36 -7.89 2.04
C ALA A 94 -10.19 -7.75 3.03
N VAL A 95 -9.15 -7.00 2.65
CA VAL A 95 -7.99 -6.74 3.50
C VAL A 95 -8.40 -5.99 4.76
N ARG A 96 -9.23 -4.94 4.64
CA ARG A 96 -9.74 -4.20 5.81
C ARG A 96 -10.50 -5.12 6.76
N LYS A 97 -11.46 -5.90 6.27
CA LYS A 97 -12.23 -6.84 7.09
C LYS A 97 -11.33 -7.85 7.80
N CYS A 98 -10.30 -8.35 7.12
CA CYS A 98 -9.34 -9.28 7.71
C CYS A 98 -8.50 -8.61 8.81
N MET A 99 -7.99 -7.41 8.57
CA MET A 99 -7.21 -6.65 9.55
C MET A 99 -8.04 -6.24 10.76
N ASP A 100 -9.29 -5.80 10.53
CA ASP A 100 -10.26 -5.48 11.58
C ASP A 100 -10.52 -6.72 12.46
N GLY A 101 -10.68 -7.91 11.85
CA GLY A 101 -10.82 -9.18 12.58
C GLY A 101 -9.58 -9.59 13.40
N LYS A 102 -8.41 -9.06 13.06
CA LYS A 102 -7.15 -9.21 13.81
C LYS A 102 -6.93 -8.11 14.85
N GLY A 103 -7.84 -7.14 14.97
CA GLY A 103 -7.78 -6.05 15.94
C GLY A 103 -6.97 -4.83 15.50
N TYR A 104 -6.57 -4.73 14.23
CA TYR A 104 -5.88 -3.55 13.70
C TYR A 104 -6.86 -2.55 13.11
N GLN A 105 -6.81 -1.28 13.55
CA GLN A 105 -7.57 -0.19 12.92
C GLN A 105 -6.67 0.65 12.00
N PRO A 106 -7.21 1.23 10.91
CA PRO A 106 -6.42 2.01 9.95
C PRO A 106 -5.71 3.26 10.51
N GLY A 107 -6.12 3.75 11.69
CA GLY A 107 -5.53 4.92 12.35
C GLY A 107 -4.29 4.62 13.19
N ASP A 108 -4.00 3.35 13.47
CA ASP A 108 -3.00 2.93 14.46
C ASP A 108 -1.64 2.59 13.83
N LEU A 109 -1.25 3.30 12.77
CA LEU A 109 -0.01 3.01 12.05
C LEU A 109 1.15 3.86 12.58
N PRO A 110 2.04 3.30 13.43
CA PRO A 110 3.21 4.03 13.88
C PRO A 110 4.17 4.33 12.71
N PRO A 111 4.96 5.41 12.82
CA PRO A 111 6.01 5.72 11.84
C PRO A 111 6.94 4.53 11.59
N GLY A 112 7.36 4.34 10.34
CA GLY A 112 8.24 3.22 9.94
C GLY A 112 7.53 1.91 9.59
N THR A 113 6.19 1.82 9.70
CA THR A 113 5.44 0.60 9.34
C THR A 113 5.63 0.21 7.87
N PHE A 114 5.81 1.19 6.99
CA PHE A 114 6.06 0.93 5.57
C PHE A 114 7.34 0.12 5.33
N SER A 115 8.41 0.36 6.08
CA SER A 115 9.68 -0.36 5.93
C SER A 115 9.54 -1.84 6.32
N GLU A 116 8.82 -2.12 7.42
CA GLU A 116 8.53 -3.49 7.85
C GLU A 116 7.58 -4.20 6.86
N LEU A 117 6.62 -3.48 6.29
CA LEU A 117 5.76 -3.99 5.21
C LEU A 117 6.57 -4.38 3.97
N TRP A 118 7.46 -3.50 3.53
CA TRP A 118 8.32 -3.79 2.38
C TRP A 118 9.17 -5.04 2.63
N ALA A 119 9.78 -5.15 3.82
CA ALA A 119 10.56 -6.32 4.22
C ALA A 119 9.72 -7.62 4.22
N ALA A 120 8.50 -7.58 4.77
CA ALA A 120 7.61 -8.73 4.86
C ALA A 120 7.17 -9.26 3.48
N PHE A 121 7.00 -8.39 2.49
CA PHE A 121 6.57 -8.77 1.14
C PHE A 121 7.72 -9.13 0.21
N ARG A 122 8.95 -8.65 0.45
CA ARG A 122 10.15 -9.03 -0.30
C ARG A 122 10.80 -10.33 0.19
N ALA A 123 10.61 -10.68 1.46
CA ALA A 123 11.18 -11.92 1.99
C ALA A 123 10.52 -13.12 1.28
N PRO A 124 11.30 -14.04 0.66
CA PRO A 124 10.74 -15.28 0.19
C PRO A 124 10.00 -15.92 1.36
N ALA A 125 8.73 -16.32 1.15
CA ALA A 125 8.06 -17.18 2.11
C ALA A 125 9.04 -18.32 2.39
N SER A 126 9.45 -18.48 3.65
CA SER A 126 10.33 -19.58 4.05
C SER A 126 9.73 -20.84 3.45
N ILE A 127 10.45 -21.41 2.48
CA ILE A 127 10.10 -22.70 1.90
C ILE A 127 10.00 -23.64 3.10
N PRO A 128 8.88 -24.33 3.34
CA PRO A 128 8.84 -25.31 4.40
C PRO A 128 9.93 -26.33 4.08
N GLU A 129 10.96 -26.34 4.92
CA GLU A 129 12.03 -27.31 4.89
C GLU A 129 11.35 -28.68 5.00
N LYS A 130 11.24 -29.37 3.87
CA LYS A 130 10.84 -30.78 3.87
C LYS A 130 11.93 -31.49 4.65
N THR A 131 11.60 -31.84 5.88
CA THR A 131 12.25 -32.93 6.59
C THR A 131 11.89 -34.19 5.82
N ASP A 132 12.74 -34.55 4.86
CA ASP A 132 12.75 -35.90 4.30
C ASP A 132 13.25 -36.84 5.41
N GLU A 133 12.37 -37.72 5.87
CA GLU A 133 12.69 -38.93 6.63
C GLU A 133 12.52 -40.16 5.72
#